data_AF-A0A963DEF7-F1
#
_entry.id   AF-A0A963DEF7-F1
#
_cell.length_a   1.000
_cell.length_b   1.000
_cell.length_c   1.000
_cell.angle_alpha   90.00
_cell.angle_beta   90.00
_cell.angle_gamma   90.00
#
_symmetry.space_group_name_H-M   'P 1'
#
loop_
_entity.id
_entity.type
_entity.pdbx_description
1 polymer ?
#
loop_
_entity_poly.entity_id
_entity_poly.type
_entity_poly.pdbx_seq_one_letter_code
_entity_poly.pdbx_strand_id
1 'polypeptide(L)'
;MQSIATLAALLAVAVLLVPLFKRAGLGTVIGYLAAGVLIGPWGFGVVRDPENLLHTAEVGVVLLLFVIGLELQPSRLWALRKSVFGLGALQVGGCAAVMAPAAHLLGLDWPLAVVVGLTLALSSTAFVLPTLAERNEMGSLFGRETFGILLFQDLLVIPLLAVLPLLGAQSHDGEGTNPLVGVGILVAAILVGRPLLDLVFRHVTRINSREMFTAAALATALGLGLLLQAGGLSMSLGAFVAGVLLSDSDFRHELEASILPFQ
;
A
#
# COMPACT_ATOMS: atom_id res chain seq x y z
N MET A 1 -8.45 -27.74 5.77
CA MET A 1 -7.26 -28.15 6.56
C MET A 1 -5.94 -27.83 5.86
N GLN A 2 -5.82 -27.96 4.52
CA GLN A 2 -4.61 -27.56 3.79
C GLN A 2 -4.24 -26.09 3.97
N SER A 3 -5.21 -25.16 3.98
CA SER A 3 -4.93 -23.71 4.13
C SER A 3 -4.24 -23.33 5.44
N ILE A 4 -4.67 -23.88 6.58
CA ILE A 4 -4.09 -23.58 7.90
C ILE A 4 -2.67 -24.14 8.02
N ALA A 5 -2.42 -25.36 7.51
CA ALA A 5 -1.09 -25.94 7.51
C ALA A 5 -0.11 -25.12 6.66
N THR A 6 -0.57 -24.62 5.51
CA THR A 6 0.22 -23.73 4.64
C THR A 6 0.53 -22.41 5.32
N LEU A 7 -0.45 -21.79 5.98
CA LEU A 7 -0.26 -20.56 6.76
C LEU A 7 0.73 -20.77 7.92
N ALA A 8 0.58 -21.87 8.67
CA ALA A 8 1.49 -22.21 9.75
C ALA A 8 2.92 -22.43 9.24
N ALA A 9 3.08 -23.09 8.10
CA ALA A 9 4.39 -23.27 7.46
C ALA A 9 5.00 -21.92 7.03
N LEU A 10 4.21 -21.06 6.38
CA LEU A 10 4.62 -19.70 5.99
C LEU A 10 5.11 -18.89 7.19
N LEU A 11 4.32 -18.86 8.27
CA LEU A 11 4.69 -18.17 9.50
C LEU A 11 5.94 -18.78 10.14
N ALA A 12 6.04 -20.10 10.23
CA ALA A 12 7.19 -20.78 10.82
C ALA A 12 8.49 -20.46 10.07
N VAL A 13 8.48 -20.54 8.75
CA VAL A 13 9.66 -20.23 7.93
C VAL A 13 9.98 -18.74 7.97
N ALA A 14 8.98 -17.86 7.94
CA ALA A 14 9.20 -16.42 8.09
C ALA A 14 9.85 -16.09 9.45
N VAL A 15 9.36 -16.68 10.54
CA VAL A 15 9.93 -16.51 11.90
C VAL A 15 11.38 -17.00 11.98
N LEU A 16 11.78 -17.98 11.16
CA LEU A 16 13.16 -18.47 11.11
C LEU A 16 14.06 -17.62 10.19
N LEU A 17 13.60 -17.34 8.96
CA LEU A 17 14.40 -16.67 7.93
C LEU A 17 14.51 -15.16 8.14
N VAL A 18 13.42 -14.48 8.51
CA VAL A 18 13.43 -13.01 8.62
C VAL A 18 14.46 -12.50 9.64
N PRO A 19 14.57 -13.09 10.86
CA PRO A 19 15.63 -12.69 11.79
C PRO A 19 17.04 -13.00 11.28
N LEU A 20 17.22 -14.09 10.52
CA LEU A 20 18.51 -14.46 9.95
C LEU A 20 18.98 -13.42 8.92
N PHE A 21 18.09 -13.03 8.00
CA PHE A 21 18.37 -11.98 7.01
C PHE A 21 18.61 -10.63 7.69
N LYS A 22 17.80 -10.28 8.69
CA LYS A 22 17.99 -9.05 9.48
C LYS A 22 19.36 -9.02 10.18
N ARG A 23 19.81 -10.15 10.74
CA ARG A 23 21.15 -10.28 11.35
C ARG A 23 22.28 -10.19 10.33
N ALA A 24 22.04 -10.62 9.09
CA ALA A 24 22.98 -10.48 7.99
C ALA A 24 23.07 -9.05 7.43
N GLY A 25 22.34 -8.08 7.99
CA GLY A 25 22.27 -6.70 7.49
C GLY A 25 21.39 -6.53 6.25
N LEU A 26 20.61 -7.55 5.89
CA LEU A 26 19.66 -7.50 4.78
C LEU A 26 18.29 -7.03 5.26
N GLY A 27 17.54 -6.33 4.39
CA GLY A 27 16.18 -5.89 4.70
C GLY A 27 15.22 -7.06 4.97
N THR A 28 14.24 -6.86 5.86
CA THR A 28 13.26 -7.89 6.25
C THR A 28 12.43 -8.40 5.07
N VAL A 29 12.17 -7.53 4.09
CA VAL A 29 11.45 -7.87 2.84
C VAL A 29 12.14 -9.02 2.09
N ILE A 30 13.47 -9.03 2.05
CA ILE A 30 14.24 -10.09 1.39
C ILE A 30 14.02 -11.42 2.12
N GLY A 31 13.96 -11.40 3.45
CA GLY A 31 13.65 -12.57 4.27
C GLY A 31 12.26 -13.14 3.97
N TYR A 32 11.24 -12.29 3.83
CA TYR A 32 9.89 -12.73 3.44
C TYR A 32 9.84 -13.30 2.02
N LEU A 33 10.51 -12.67 1.06
CA LEU A 33 10.62 -13.19 -0.31
C LEU A 33 11.31 -14.55 -0.35
N ALA A 34 12.43 -14.69 0.37
CA ALA A 34 13.15 -15.96 0.47
C ALA A 34 12.26 -17.06 1.09
N ALA A 35 11.49 -16.73 2.14
CA ALA A 35 10.52 -17.65 2.74
C ALA A 35 9.46 -18.11 1.72
N GLY A 36 8.91 -17.18 0.94
CA GLY A 36 7.94 -17.47 -0.11
C GLY A 36 8.51 -18.37 -1.21
N VAL A 37 9.71 -18.08 -1.72
CA VAL A 37 10.39 -18.91 -2.72
C VAL A 37 10.67 -20.32 -2.18
N LEU A 38 11.10 -20.41 -0.92
CA LEU A 38 11.47 -21.67 -0.28
C LEU A 38 10.25 -22.57 0.01
N ILE A 39 9.10 -22.02 0.39
CA ILE A 39 7.87 -22.80 0.65
C ILE A 39 7.06 -23.03 -0.64
N GLY A 40 7.21 -22.14 -1.61
CA GLY A 40 6.50 -22.16 -2.87
C GLY A 40 6.80 -23.39 -3.74
N PRO A 41 6.16 -23.47 -4.93
CA PRO A 41 6.30 -24.61 -5.83
C PRO A 41 7.74 -24.91 -6.26
N TRP A 42 8.57 -23.86 -6.34
CA TRP A 42 9.98 -23.95 -6.74
C TRP A 42 10.92 -24.41 -5.62
N GLY A 43 10.47 -24.37 -4.36
CA GLY A 43 11.22 -24.82 -3.19
C GLY A 43 10.72 -26.17 -2.69
N PHE A 44 10.18 -26.20 -1.48
CA PHE A 44 9.65 -27.40 -0.83
C PHE A 44 8.25 -27.82 -1.32
N GLY A 45 7.58 -27.01 -2.14
CA GLY A 45 6.29 -27.35 -2.72
C GLY A 45 5.17 -27.55 -1.68
N VAL A 46 5.27 -26.85 -0.55
CA VAL A 46 4.27 -26.87 0.52
C VAL A 46 3.06 -26.01 0.11
N VAL A 47 3.31 -24.85 -0.52
CA VAL A 47 2.26 -24.09 -1.22
C VAL A 47 2.09 -24.67 -2.62
N ARG A 48 0.97 -25.36 -2.85
CA ARG A 48 0.65 -26.00 -4.14
C ARG A 48 -0.40 -25.26 -4.97
N ASP A 49 -1.13 -24.36 -4.32
CA ASP A 49 -2.19 -23.57 -4.92
C ASP A 49 -1.94 -22.09 -4.59
N PRO A 50 -1.18 -21.38 -5.43
CA PRO A 50 -0.88 -19.97 -5.23
C PRO A 50 -2.13 -19.08 -5.33
N GLU A 51 -3.12 -19.45 -6.13
CA GLU A 51 -4.32 -18.65 -6.40
C GLU A 51 -5.20 -18.52 -5.14
N ASN A 52 -5.44 -19.63 -4.44
CA ASN A 52 -6.14 -19.58 -3.15
C ASN A 52 -5.35 -18.81 -2.07
N LEU A 53 -4.02 -18.84 -2.14
CA LEU A 53 -3.17 -18.08 -1.23
C LEU A 53 -3.28 -16.57 -1.50
N LEU A 54 -3.40 -16.16 -2.78
CA LEU A 54 -3.56 -14.76 -3.19
C LEU A 54 -4.85 -14.16 -2.62
N HIS A 55 -5.99 -14.84 -2.72
CA HIS A 55 -7.24 -14.34 -2.12
C HIS A 55 -7.15 -14.16 -0.60
N THR A 56 -6.39 -15.02 0.08
CA THR A 56 -6.16 -14.86 1.53
C THR A 56 -5.21 -13.68 1.81
N ALA A 57 -4.18 -13.50 0.97
CA ALA A 57 -3.21 -12.41 1.08
C ALA A 57 -3.82 -11.04 0.79
N GLU A 58 -4.84 -10.96 -0.09
CA GLU A 58 -5.55 -9.72 -0.40
C GLU A 58 -6.13 -9.05 0.86
N VAL A 59 -6.69 -9.84 1.79
CA VAL A 59 -7.21 -9.31 3.06
C VAL A 59 -6.10 -8.67 3.88
N GLY A 60 -4.93 -9.32 3.97
CA GLY A 60 -3.77 -8.76 4.66
C GLY A 60 -3.28 -7.46 4.04
N VAL A 61 -3.22 -7.40 2.70
CA VAL A 61 -2.83 -6.19 1.95
C VAL A 61 -3.85 -5.06 2.15
N VAL A 62 -5.14 -5.38 2.17
CA VAL A 62 -6.22 -4.42 2.47
C VAL A 62 -6.05 -3.79 3.86
N LEU A 63 -5.77 -4.60 4.88
CA LEU A 63 -5.55 -4.12 6.24
C LEU A 63 -4.28 -3.30 6.37
N LEU A 64 -3.18 -3.78 5.76
CA LEU A 64 -1.92 -3.04 5.70
C LEU A 64 -2.12 -1.65 5.07
N LEU A 65 -2.81 -1.58 3.94
CA LEU A 65 -3.05 -0.32 3.24
C LEU A 65 -4.03 0.59 3.97
N PHE A 66 -4.99 0.03 4.71
CA PHE A 66 -5.83 0.80 5.61
C PHE A 66 -5.00 1.46 6.73
N VAL A 67 -4.11 0.70 7.38
CA VAL A 67 -3.20 1.23 8.42
C VAL A 67 -2.27 2.29 7.84
N ILE A 68 -1.66 2.04 6.68
CA ILE A 68 -0.84 3.04 5.98
C ILE A 68 -1.67 4.30 5.70
N GLY A 69 -2.92 4.15 5.27
CA GLY A 69 -3.83 5.27 5.07
C GLY A 69 -4.10 6.06 6.37
N LEU A 70 -4.24 5.39 7.51
CA LEU A 70 -4.41 6.05 8.82
C LEU A 70 -3.17 6.81 9.27
N GLU A 71 -1.97 6.33 8.94
CA GLU A 71 -0.70 7.00 9.26
C GLU A 71 -0.49 8.27 8.43
N LEU A 72 -0.99 8.28 7.19
CA LEU A 72 -0.93 9.45 6.32
C LEU A 72 -1.86 10.54 6.84
N GLN A 73 -1.29 11.63 7.34
CA GLN A 73 -2.04 12.83 7.73
C GLN A 73 -2.06 13.85 6.59
N PRO A 74 -3.19 14.04 5.86
CA PRO A 74 -3.28 14.98 4.74
C PRO A 74 -2.88 16.40 5.12
N SER A 75 -3.27 16.82 6.32
CA SER A 75 -2.93 18.11 6.91
C SER A 75 -1.41 18.33 7.00
N ARG A 76 -0.65 17.32 7.46
CA ARG A 76 0.82 17.37 7.52
C ARG A 76 1.47 17.30 6.15
N LEU A 77 0.95 16.46 5.25
CA LEU A 77 1.43 16.39 3.86
C LEU A 77 1.30 17.74 3.16
N TRP A 78 0.20 18.45 3.37
CA TRP A 78 -0.02 19.76 2.77
C TRP A 78 0.95 20.84 3.28
N ALA A 79 1.40 20.74 4.53
CA ALA A 79 2.44 21.60 5.07
C ALA A 79 3.80 21.37 4.37
N LEU A 80 4.08 20.13 3.96
CA LEU A 80 5.30 19.72 3.24
C LEU A 80 5.15 19.71 1.71
N ARG A 81 4.04 20.23 1.16
CA ARG A 81 3.67 20.05 -0.25
C ARG A 81 4.73 20.45 -1.27
N LYS A 82 5.58 21.44 -0.99
CA LYS A 82 6.66 21.86 -1.89
C LYS A 82 7.75 20.79 -2.01
N SER A 83 8.11 20.17 -0.89
CA SER A 83 9.11 19.11 -0.84
C SER A 83 8.52 17.81 -1.40
N VAL A 84 7.34 17.43 -0.92
CA VAL A 84 6.66 16.19 -1.32
C VAL A 84 6.22 16.24 -2.80
N PHE A 85 5.31 17.13 -3.16
CA PHE A 85 4.74 17.16 -4.52
C PHE A 85 5.59 17.94 -5.51
N GLY A 86 6.47 18.84 -5.06
CA GLY A 86 7.38 19.56 -5.96
C GLY A 86 8.61 18.73 -6.29
N LEU A 87 9.50 18.55 -5.31
CA LEU A 87 10.75 17.83 -5.51
C LEU A 87 10.56 16.32 -5.70
N GLY A 88 9.64 15.70 -4.96
CA GLY A 88 9.32 14.28 -5.14
C GLY A 88 8.81 13.97 -6.55
N ALA A 89 7.83 14.73 -7.04
CA ALA A 89 7.33 14.54 -8.40
C ALA A 89 8.39 14.82 -9.47
N LEU A 90 9.24 15.83 -9.25
CA LEU A 90 10.34 16.13 -10.16
C LEU A 90 11.39 15.01 -10.19
N GLN A 91 11.73 14.42 -9.03
CA GLN A 91 12.67 13.30 -8.96
C GLN A 91 12.08 12.07 -9.65
N VAL A 92 10.87 11.65 -9.26
CA VAL A 92 10.27 10.43 -9.83
C VAL A 92 10.00 10.61 -11.31
N GLY A 93 9.40 11.73 -11.71
CA GLY A 93 9.12 12.06 -13.10
C GLY A 93 10.39 12.19 -13.94
N GLY A 94 11.44 12.82 -13.39
CA GLY A 94 12.74 12.94 -14.07
C GLY A 94 13.41 11.59 -14.28
N CYS A 95 13.45 10.73 -13.26
CA CYS A 95 13.99 9.38 -13.38
C CYS A 95 13.16 8.53 -14.35
N ALA A 96 11.83 8.55 -14.24
CA ALA A 96 10.95 7.81 -15.12
C ALA A 96 11.04 8.29 -16.58
N ALA A 97 11.21 9.60 -16.81
CA ALA A 97 11.39 10.15 -18.16
C ALA A 97 12.68 9.68 -18.84
N VAL A 98 13.70 9.26 -18.07
CA VAL A 98 14.92 8.66 -18.60
C VAL A 98 14.79 7.14 -18.71
N MET A 99 14.21 6.49 -17.69
CA MET A 99 14.12 5.03 -17.62
C MET A 99 13.05 4.44 -18.55
N ALA A 100 11.92 5.12 -18.76
CA ALA A 100 10.86 4.61 -19.63
C ALA A 100 11.28 4.54 -21.12
N PRO A 101 11.93 5.58 -21.72
CA PRO A 101 12.50 5.43 -23.06
C PRO A 101 13.55 4.33 -23.15
N ALA A 102 14.41 4.18 -22.13
CA ALA A 102 15.40 3.11 -22.11
C ALA A 102 14.72 1.72 -22.10
N ALA A 103 13.66 1.55 -21.32
CA ALA A 103 12.84 0.35 -21.27
C ALA A 103 12.13 0.08 -22.62
N HIS A 104 11.65 1.13 -23.30
CA HIS A 104 11.06 1.00 -24.62
C HIS A 104 12.08 0.57 -25.69
N LEU A 105 13.30 1.11 -25.65
CA LEU A 105 14.39 0.71 -26.54
C LEU A 105 14.82 -0.76 -26.35
N LEU A 106 14.55 -1.34 -25.17
CA LEU A 106 14.74 -2.76 -24.90
C LEU A 106 13.59 -3.65 -25.41
N GLY A 107 12.60 -3.06 -26.10
CA GLY A 107 11.51 -3.79 -26.77
C GLY A 107 10.20 -3.86 -25.98
N LEU A 108 10.04 -3.08 -24.90
CA LEU A 108 8.78 -3.01 -24.16
C LEU A 108 7.81 -2.01 -24.80
N ASP A 109 6.51 -2.33 -24.82
CA ASP A 109 5.47 -1.39 -25.25
C ASP A 109 5.44 -0.15 -24.36
N TRP A 110 5.04 0.99 -24.93
CA TRP A 110 5.07 2.29 -24.22
C TRP A 110 4.34 2.29 -22.86
N PRO A 111 3.12 1.72 -22.73
CA PRO A 111 2.42 1.66 -21.44
C PRO A 111 3.21 0.90 -20.38
N LEU A 112 3.80 -0.25 -20.76
CA LEU A 112 4.60 -1.08 -19.86
C LEU A 112 5.94 -0.43 -19.54
N ALA A 113 6.57 0.21 -20.53
CA ALA A 113 7.83 0.94 -20.37
C ALA A 113 7.69 2.10 -19.38
N VAL A 114 6.58 2.85 -19.42
CA VAL A 114 6.26 3.92 -18.45
C VAL A 114 6.12 3.36 -17.04
N VAL A 115 5.38 2.26 -16.88
CA VAL A 115 5.22 1.57 -15.58
C VAL A 115 6.56 1.12 -15.03
N VAL A 116 7.40 0.49 -15.87
CA VAL A 116 8.74 0.05 -15.49
C VAL A 116 9.61 1.25 -15.09
N GLY A 117 9.60 2.33 -15.88
CA GLY A 117 10.34 3.55 -15.57
C GLY A 117 9.92 4.19 -14.25
N LEU A 118 8.61 4.25 -13.97
CA LEU A 118 8.08 4.74 -12.68
C LEU A 118 8.48 3.84 -11.52
N THR A 119 8.43 2.52 -11.70
CA THR A 119 8.78 1.55 -10.65
C THR A 119 10.28 1.60 -10.32
N LEU A 120 11.13 1.71 -11.35
CA LEU A 120 12.59 1.83 -11.18
C LEU A 120 13.03 3.19 -10.61
N ALA A 121 12.19 4.21 -10.68
CA ALA A 121 12.46 5.53 -10.10
C ALA A 121 12.29 5.59 -8.57
N LEU A 122 11.65 4.58 -7.97
CA LEU A 122 11.36 4.52 -6.53
C LEU A 122 12.62 4.16 -5.71
N SER A 123 12.74 4.73 -4.52
CA SER A 123 13.85 4.50 -3.59
C SER A 123 13.37 3.76 -2.33
N SER A 124 14.29 3.12 -1.61
CA SER A 124 13.96 2.37 -0.39
C SER A 124 14.04 3.25 0.86
N THR A 125 12.89 3.58 1.46
CA THR A 125 12.82 4.34 2.72
C THR A 125 13.51 3.64 3.87
N ALA A 126 13.36 2.31 3.95
CA ALA A 126 13.96 1.44 4.96
C ALA A 126 15.50 1.48 4.97
N PHE A 127 16.14 1.86 3.86
CA PHE A 127 17.59 2.00 3.77
C PHE A 127 18.03 3.46 3.92
N VAL A 128 17.34 4.39 3.26
CA VAL A 128 17.77 5.80 3.18
C VAL A 128 17.62 6.52 4.53
N LEU A 129 16.50 6.34 5.24
CA LEU A 129 16.27 7.07 6.49
C LEU A 129 17.24 6.67 7.61
N PRO A 130 17.52 5.36 7.86
CA PRO A 130 18.56 4.97 8.80
C PRO A 130 19.93 5.53 8.41
N THR A 131 20.28 5.51 7.12
CA THR A 131 21.55 6.06 6.63
C THR A 131 21.67 7.56 6.92
N LEU A 132 20.60 8.34 6.72
CA LEU A 132 20.56 9.76 7.07
C LEU A 132 20.69 9.99 8.58
N ALA A 133 20.06 9.13 9.39
CA ALA A 133 20.14 9.20 10.85
C ALA A 133 21.56 8.88 11.36
N GLU A 134 22.21 7.84 10.82
CA GLU A 134 23.60 7.49 11.13
C GLU A 134 24.58 8.62 10.80
N ARG A 135 24.29 9.37 9.74
CA ARG A 135 25.08 10.55 9.33
C ARG A 135 24.71 11.83 10.08
N ASN A 136 23.73 11.81 10.98
CA ASN A 136 23.15 13.00 11.63
C ASN A 136 22.61 14.05 10.64
N GLU A 137 22.19 13.63 9.44
CA GLU A 137 21.71 14.53 8.38
C GLU A 137 20.18 14.73 8.39
N MET A 138 19.43 13.98 9.22
CA MET A 138 17.96 14.06 9.30
C MET A 138 17.41 15.48 9.52
N GLY A 139 18.10 16.31 10.31
CA GLY A 139 17.70 17.69 10.59
C GLY A 139 18.14 18.70 9.54
N SER A 140 19.02 18.30 8.60
CA SER A 140 19.56 19.19 7.57
C SER A 140 18.52 19.48 6.48
N LEU A 141 18.76 20.52 5.67
CA LEU A 141 17.94 20.78 4.48
C LEU A 141 17.92 19.56 3.56
N PHE A 142 19.09 18.94 3.33
CA PHE A 142 19.23 17.75 2.51
C PHE A 142 18.35 16.60 3.03
N GLY A 143 18.45 16.26 4.31
CA GLY A 143 17.67 15.19 4.92
C GLY A 143 16.15 15.43 4.88
N ARG A 144 15.71 16.67 5.10
CA ARG A 144 14.29 17.05 5.01
C ARG A 144 13.74 16.93 3.59
N GLU A 145 14.51 17.35 2.59
CA GLU A 145 14.10 17.22 1.18
C GLU A 145 14.13 15.76 0.71
N THR A 146 15.14 14.98 1.12
CA THR A 146 15.16 13.53 0.86
C THR A 146 13.95 12.83 1.49
N PHE A 147 13.61 13.17 2.74
CA PHE A 147 12.41 12.63 3.38
C PHE A 147 11.14 12.99 2.60
N GLY A 148 11.01 14.23 2.11
CA GLY A 148 9.86 14.64 1.30
C GLY A 148 9.74 13.87 -0.02
N ILE A 149 10.86 13.61 -0.70
CA ILE A 149 10.90 12.79 -1.92
C ILE A 149 10.46 11.35 -1.61
N LEU A 150 11.02 10.74 -0.56
CA LEU A 150 10.67 9.38 -0.13
C LEU A 150 9.18 9.27 0.22
N LEU A 151 8.63 10.27 0.91
CA LEU A 151 7.22 10.31 1.26
C LEU A 151 6.31 10.42 0.02
N PHE A 152 6.74 11.18 -1.00
CA PHE A 152 6.04 11.22 -2.27
C PHE A 152 6.08 9.88 -2.99
N GLN A 153 7.23 9.20 -2.99
CA GLN A 153 7.37 7.87 -3.58
C GLN A 153 6.45 6.85 -2.89
N ASP A 154 6.44 6.80 -1.56
CA ASP A 154 5.55 5.93 -0.78
C ASP A 154 4.07 6.22 -1.09
N LEU A 155 3.71 7.49 -1.21
CA LEU A 155 2.35 7.90 -1.59
C LEU A 155 1.99 7.51 -3.03
N LEU A 156 2.96 7.55 -3.95
CA LEU A 156 2.77 7.27 -5.38
C LEU A 156 2.58 5.78 -5.68
N VAL A 157 3.14 4.89 -4.86
CA VAL A 157 3.06 3.43 -5.06
C VAL A 157 1.62 2.96 -5.19
N ILE A 158 0.71 3.45 -4.35
CA ILE A 158 -0.67 2.96 -4.31
C ILE A 158 -1.46 3.38 -5.57
N PRO A 159 -1.48 4.65 -6.00
CA PRO A 159 -2.02 5.04 -7.30
C PRO A 159 -1.38 4.30 -8.47
N LEU A 160 -0.05 4.10 -8.44
CA LEU A 160 0.65 3.37 -9.50
C LEU A 160 0.14 1.93 -9.61
N LEU A 161 0.00 1.23 -8.48
CA LEU A 161 -0.54 -0.13 -8.43
C LEU A 161 -2.02 -0.18 -8.86
N ALA A 162 -2.80 0.88 -8.61
CA ALA A 162 -4.19 0.95 -9.05
C ALA A 162 -4.35 1.15 -10.57
N VAL A 163 -3.38 1.78 -11.23
CA VAL A 163 -3.41 2.00 -12.69
C VAL A 163 -2.96 0.76 -13.46
N LEU A 164 -2.15 -0.12 -12.86
CA LEU A 164 -1.64 -1.34 -13.50
C LEU A 164 -2.74 -2.23 -14.13
N PRO A 165 -3.83 -2.59 -13.44
CA PRO A 165 -4.90 -3.38 -14.03
C PRO A 165 -5.55 -2.69 -15.24
N LEU A 166 -5.70 -1.36 -15.20
CA LEU A 166 -6.31 -0.59 -16.29
C LEU A 166 -5.43 -0.59 -17.55
N LEU A 167 -4.11 -0.64 -17.40
CA LEU A 167 -3.17 -0.74 -18.52
C LEU A 167 -3.14 -2.14 -19.14
N GLY A 168 -3.34 -3.19 -18.32
CA GLY A 168 -3.44 -4.58 -18.78
C GLY A 168 -4.81 -4.94 -19.38
N ALA A 169 -5.85 -4.19 -19.06
CA ALA A 169 -7.24 -4.46 -19.46
C ALA A 169 -7.56 -4.20 -20.96
N GLN A 170 -6.58 -3.80 -21.79
CA GLN A 170 -6.79 -3.58 -23.23
C GLN A 170 -7.04 -4.88 -24.05
N SER A 171 -7.37 -6.01 -23.41
CA SER A 171 -7.48 -7.32 -24.08
C SER A 171 -8.78 -8.11 -23.81
N HIS A 172 -9.79 -7.53 -23.15
CA HIS A 172 -11.10 -8.19 -23.02
C HIS A 172 -12.25 -7.28 -23.49
N ASP A 173 -12.67 -7.51 -24.74
CA ASP A 173 -13.95 -7.06 -25.27
C ASP A 173 -15.10 -7.61 -24.39
N GLY A 174 -15.89 -6.73 -23.77
CA GLY A 174 -17.29 -7.04 -23.44
C GLY A 174 -17.82 -6.71 -22.04
N GLU A 175 -17.02 -6.70 -20.97
CA GLU A 175 -17.55 -6.61 -19.59
C GLU A 175 -16.70 -5.73 -18.64
N GLY A 176 -15.92 -4.79 -19.18
CA GLY A 176 -15.15 -3.84 -18.38
C GLY A 176 -16.02 -2.70 -17.84
N THR A 177 -16.07 -2.52 -16.52
CA THR A 177 -16.63 -1.32 -15.88
C THR A 177 -15.93 -0.08 -16.47
N ASN A 178 -16.69 0.87 -16.99
CA ASN A 178 -16.11 2.09 -17.57
C ASN A 178 -15.22 2.79 -16.52
N PRO A 179 -13.92 3.07 -16.80
CA PRO A 179 -13.00 3.66 -15.83
C PRO A 179 -13.51 4.99 -15.24
N LEU A 180 -14.36 5.72 -15.95
CA LEU A 180 -15.05 6.92 -15.43
C LEU A 180 -15.96 6.63 -14.23
N VAL A 181 -16.58 5.45 -14.18
CA VAL A 181 -17.44 5.03 -13.07
C VAL A 181 -16.61 4.82 -11.80
N GLY A 182 -15.46 4.14 -11.93
CA GLY A 182 -14.52 3.96 -10.82
C GLY A 182 -14.02 5.29 -10.26
N VAL A 183 -13.61 6.21 -11.13
CA VAL A 183 -13.21 7.57 -10.71
C VAL A 183 -14.36 8.33 -10.04
N GLY A 184 -15.58 8.22 -10.58
CA GLY A 184 -16.78 8.83 -9.97
C GLY A 184 -17.06 8.30 -8.57
N ILE A 185 -16.96 6.98 -8.36
CA ILE A 185 -17.12 6.34 -7.05
C ILE A 185 -16.02 6.79 -6.08
N LEU A 186 -14.77 6.86 -6.54
CA LEU A 186 -13.64 7.35 -5.73
C LEU A 186 -13.87 8.80 -5.27
N VAL A 187 -14.26 9.70 -6.18
CA VAL A 187 -14.55 11.10 -5.85
C VAL A 187 -15.73 11.18 -4.87
N ALA A 188 -16.81 10.44 -5.10
CA ALA A 188 -17.95 10.38 -4.20
C ALA A 188 -17.55 9.87 -2.81
N ALA A 189 -16.72 8.83 -2.73
CA ALA A 189 -16.18 8.29 -1.48
C ALA A 189 -15.34 9.33 -0.73
N ILE A 190 -14.53 10.13 -1.42
CA ILE A 190 -13.72 11.17 -0.78
C ILE A 190 -14.60 12.31 -0.25
N LEU A 191 -15.61 12.75 -1.01
CA LEU A 191 -16.48 13.86 -0.64
C LEU A 191 -17.46 13.51 0.48
N VAL A 192 -18.08 12.33 0.40
CA VAL A 192 -19.14 11.88 1.32
C VAL A 192 -18.60 11.02 2.46
N GLY A 193 -17.47 10.35 2.26
CA GLY A 193 -16.93 9.38 3.21
C GLY A 193 -16.53 9.99 4.53
N ARG A 194 -15.85 11.15 4.56
CA ARG A 194 -15.44 11.78 5.83
C ARG A 194 -16.61 12.08 6.78
N PRO A 195 -17.67 12.82 6.39
CA PRO A 195 -18.79 13.10 7.29
C PRO A 195 -19.58 11.83 7.66
N LEU A 196 -19.69 10.87 6.73
CA LEU A 196 -20.38 9.60 6.99
C LEU A 196 -19.63 8.75 8.02
N LEU A 197 -18.31 8.63 7.86
CA LEU A 197 -17.47 7.87 8.78
C LEU A 197 -17.41 8.52 10.16
N ASP A 198 -17.30 9.84 10.24
CA ASP A 198 -17.38 10.56 11.52
C ASP A 198 -18.70 10.27 12.25
N LEU A 199 -19.83 10.23 11.52
CA LEU A 199 -21.13 9.86 12.09
C LEU A 199 -21.14 8.42 12.62
N VAL A 200 -20.61 7.46 11.85
CA VAL A 200 -20.55 6.04 12.23
C VAL A 200 -19.69 5.86 13.47
N PHE A 201 -18.47 6.42 13.51
CA PHE A 201 -17.56 6.25 14.64
C PHE A 201 -18.04 6.98 15.90
N ARG A 202 -18.74 8.11 15.78
CA ARG A 202 -19.44 8.75 16.91
C ARG A 202 -20.54 7.88 17.49
N HIS A 203 -21.18 7.03 16.69
CA HIS A 203 -22.16 6.08 17.20
C HIS A 203 -21.47 4.92 17.92
N VAL A 204 -20.38 4.41 17.35
CA VAL A 204 -19.59 3.29 17.92
C VAL A 204 -18.95 3.66 19.25
N THR A 205 -18.42 4.87 19.39
CA THR A 205 -17.80 5.32 20.65
C THR A 205 -18.79 5.39 21.82
N ARG A 206 -20.09 5.56 21.58
CA ARG A 206 -21.12 5.50 22.64
C ARG A 206 -21.26 4.13 23.29
N ILE A 207 -20.84 3.07 22.60
CA ILE A 207 -20.93 1.68 23.04
C ILE A 207 -19.74 1.33 23.96
N ASN A 208 -18.66 2.13 23.96
CA ASN A 208 -17.46 2.01 24.80
C ASN A 208 -16.85 0.60 24.85
N SER A 209 -16.83 -0.10 23.70
CA SER A 209 -16.22 -1.43 23.56
C SER A 209 -15.14 -1.43 22.46
N ARG A 210 -13.95 -1.93 22.80
CA ARG A 210 -12.83 -2.10 21.86
C ARG A 210 -13.17 -3.05 20.71
N GLU A 211 -13.99 -4.06 20.97
CA GLU A 211 -14.40 -5.04 19.96
C GLU A 211 -15.27 -4.38 18.88
N MET A 212 -16.23 -3.56 19.30
CA MET A 212 -17.11 -2.82 18.37
C MET A 212 -16.30 -1.83 17.53
N PHE A 213 -15.30 -1.21 18.13
CA PHE A 213 -14.42 -0.26 17.46
C PHE A 213 -13.55 -0.94 16.40
N THR A 214 -12.95 -2.10 16.74
CA THR A 214 -12.21 -2.94 15.79
C THR A 214 -13.11 -3.41 14.65
N ALA A 215 -14.32 -3.89 14.98
CA ALA A 215 -15.29 -4.34 13.99
C ALA A 215 -15.71 -3.21 13.04
N ALA A 216 -15.96 -2.01 13.55
CA ALA A 216 -16.29 -0.84 12.73
C ALA A 216 -15.14 -0.43 11.81
N ALA A 217 -13.90 -0.52 12.29
CA ALA A 217 -12.70 -0.22 11.53
C ALA A 217 -12.49 -1.22 10.38
N LEU A 218 -12.59 -2.52 10.66
CA LEU A 218 -12.54 -3.58 9.65
C LEU A 218 -13.69 -3.46 8.65
N ALA A 219 -14.91 -3.21 9.12
CA ALA A 219 -16.08 -3.02 8.27
C ALA A 219 -15.93 -1.79 7.36
N THR A 220 -15.27 -0.74 7.83
CA THR A 220 -14.99 0.46 7.04
C THR A 220 -13.94 0.18 5.96
N ALA A 221 -12.82 -0.46 6.33
CA ALA A 221 -11.77 -0.82 5.39
C ALA A 221 -12.29 -1.74 4.28
N LEU A 222 -13.03 -2.79 4.67
CA LEU A 222 -13.63 -3.74 3.73
C LEU A 222 -14.78 -3.11 2.94
N GLY A 223 -15.66 -2.37 3.60
CA GLY A 223 -16.82 -1.74 2.96
C GLY A 223 -16.43 -0.75 1.88
N LEU A 224 -15.47 0.13 2.16
CA LEU A 224 -15.00 1.08 1.15
C LEU A 224 -14.20 0.38 0.04
N GLY A 225 -13.41 -0.64 0.39
CA GLY A 225 -12.76 -1.52 -0.58
C GLY A 225 -13.76 -2.11 -1.57
N LEU A 226 -14.84 -2.74 -1.09
CA LEU A 226 -15.86 -3.37 -1.91
C LEU A 226 -16.60 -2.36 -2.78
N LEU A 227 -16.88 -1.16 -2.24
CA LEU A 227 -17.51 -0.07 -3.01
C LEU A 227 -16.64 0.36 -4.20
N LEU A 228 -15.33 0.52 -3.99
CA LEU A 228 -14.41 0.88 -5.07
C LEU A 228 -14.20 -0.29 -6.05
N GLN A 229 -14.17 -1.53 -5.55
CA GLN A 229 -14.09 -2.74 -6.37
C GLN A 229 -15.29 -2.89 -7.30
N ALA A 230 -16.50 -2.58 -6.84
CA ALA A 230 -17.70 -2.54 -7.68
C ALA A 230 -17.59 -1.49 -8.81
N GLY A 231 -16.77 -0.46 -8.62
CA GLY A 231 -16.42 0.54 -9.62
C GLY A 231 -15.30 0.14 -10.60
N GLY A 232 -14.75 -1.08 -10.46
CA GLY A 232 -13.62 -1.54 -11.26
C GLY A 232 -12.24 -1.09 -10.75
N LEU A 233 -12.17 -0.52 -9.54
CA LEU A 233 -10.90 -0.18 -8.88
C LEU A 233 -10.43 -1.32 -7.96
N SER A 234 -9.21 -1.25 -7.44
CA SER A 234 -8.71 -2.29 -6.53
C SER A 234 -9.30 -2.14 -5.13
N MET A 235 -9.62 -3.26 -4.49
CA MET A 235 -10.07 -3.34 -3.09
C MET A 235 -9.09 -2.64 -2.14
N SER A 236 -7.79 -2.85 -2.38
CA SER A 236 -6.65 -2.23 -1.70
C SER A 236 -6.68 -0.70 -1.74
N LEU A 237 -7.07 -0.10 -2.87
CA LEU A 237 -7.18 1.35 -3.00
C LEU A 237 -8.32 1.89 -2.14
N GLY A 238 -9.46 1.20 -2.08
CA GLY A 238 -10.59 1.62 -1.24
C GLY A 238 -10.24 1.55 0.25
N ALA A 239 -9.53 0.51 0.67
CA ALA A 239 -9.02 0.40 2.04
C ALA A 239 -8.06 1.55 2.39
N PHE A 240 -7.13 1.86 1.49
CA PHE A 240 -6.22 3.00 1.65
C PHE A 240 -6.98 4.33 1.81
N VAL A 241 -7.95 4.60 0.92
CA VAL A 241 -8.78 5.81 0.98
C VAL A 241 -9.56 5.87 2.29
N ALA A 242 -10.07 4.74 2.77
CA ALA A 242 -10.77 4.68 4.05
C ALA A 242 -9.87 5.09 5.23
N GLY A 243 -8.62 4.60 5.24
CA GLY A 243 -7.62 5.01 6.21
C GLY A 243 -7.33 6.51 6.13
N VAL A 244 -7.10 7.04 4.93
CA VAL A 244 -6.84 8.47 4.71
C VAL A 244 -8.00 9.34 5.20
N LEU A 245 -9.25 8.93 4.96
CA LEU A 245 -10.43 9.68 5.43
C LEU A 245 -10.56 9.71 6.97
N LEU A 246 -10.04 8.70 7.65
CA LEU A 246 -10.05 8.57 9.11
C LEU A 246 -8.79 9.12 9.79
N SER A 247 -7.73 9.38 9.04
CA SER A 247 -6.43 9.82 9.56
C SER A 247 -6.46 11.17 10.31
N ASP A 248 -7.29 12.13 9.88
CA ASP A 248 -7.48 13.43 10.53
C ASP A 248 -8.65 13.41 11.55
N SER A 249 -9.17 12.23 11.93
CA SER A 249 -10.26 12.10 12.92
C SER A 249 -9.74 11.95 14.36
N ASP A 250 -10.57 12.31 15.34
CA ASP A 250 -10.27 12.14 16.77
C ASP A 250 -10.06 10.66 17.16
N PHE A 251 -10.61 9.75 16.35
CA PHE A 251 -10.62 8.30 16.55
C PHE A 251 -9.34 7.60 16.05
N ARG A 252 -8.44 8.31 15.36
CA ARG A 252 -7.27 7.72 14.69
C ARG A 252 -6.42 6.84 15.61
N HIS A 253 -6.07 7.31 16.80
CA HIS A 253 -5.16 6.57 17.68
C HIS A 253 -5.78 5.26 18.20
N GLU A 254 -7.09 5.27 18.47
CA GLU A 254 -7.82 4.04 18.81
C GLU A 254 -7.92 3.10 17.60
N LEU A 255 -8.07 3.65 16.38
CA LEU A 255 -8.17 2.87 15.15
C LEU A 255 -6.85 2.18 14.84
N GLU A 256 -5.78 2.94 14.92
CA GLU A 256 -4.42 2.46 14.78
C GLU A 256 -4.14 1.34 15.81
N ALA A 257 -4.39 1.58 17.10
CA ALA A 257 -4.14 0.59 18.15
C ALA A 257 -4.98 -0.70 18.01
N SER A 258 -6.19 -0.60 17.45
CA SER A 258 -7.07 -1.77 17.28
C SER A 258 -6.72 -2.63 16.07
N ILE A 259 -6.18 -2.03 15.00
CA ILE A 259 -5.84 -2.76 13.77
C ILE A 259 -4.36 -3.15 13.68
N LEU A 260 -3.45 -2.46 14.36
CA LEU A 260 -2.01 -2.75 14.31
C LEU A 260 -1.63 -4.24 14.49
N PRO A 261 -2.30 -5.03 15.37
CA PRO A 261 -2.00 -6.45 15.50
C PRO A 261 -2.31 -7.31 14.26
N PHE A 262 -3.08 -6.79 13.30
CA PHE A 262 -3.44 -7.45 12.05
C PHE A 262 -2.53 -7.07 10.88
N GLN A 263 -1.60 -6.14 11.08
CA GLN A 263 -0.54 -5.78 10.14
C GLN A 263 0.60 -6.81 10.17
#